data_AF-A0A2M7GYI2-F1
#
_entry.id   AF-A0A2M7GYI2-F1
#
_cell.length_a   1.000
_cell.length_b   1.000
_cell.length_c   1.000
_cell.angle_alpha   90.00
_cell.angle_beta   90.00
_cell.angle_gamma   90.00
#
_symmetry.space_group_name_H-M   'P 1'
#
loop_
_entity.id
_entity.type
_entity.pdbx_description
1 polymer ?
#
loop_
_entity_poly.entity_id
_entity_poly.type
_entity_poly.pdbx_seq_one_letter_code
_entity_poly.pdbx_strand_id
1 'polypeptide(L)'
;MSFNYQTKVVECQLSSMNSRERVKRAILFQGPDRIPRRLPEPFGSDFLWVGAEPDPNWKPKIQTETEWEDEFNCIWKKLSTGDKTMGQVMAHPLTDYALLENFKFPDYKNPQRYEKAQKIISENKEEKFVLAGIPFSIIHRLQYLMI
;
A
#
# COMPACT_ATOMS: atom_id res chain seq x y z
N MET A 1 18.12 -60.49 12.92
CA MET A 1 17.40 -59.38 13.59
C MET A 1 17.01 -58.39 12.52
N SER A 2 15.76 -58.41 12.07
CA SER A 2 15.26 -57.51 11.03
C SER A 2 14.55 -56.34 11.71
N PHE A 3 15.12 -55.14 11.61
CA PHE A 3 14.50 -53.92 12.13
C PHE A 3 13.48 -53.40 11.12
N ASN A 4 12.20 -53.55 11.44
CA ASN A 4 11.10 -52.90 10.72
C ASN A 4 11.05 -51.43 11.13
N TYR A 5 11.55 -50.53 10.29
CA TYR A 5 11.30 -49.10 10.41
C TYR A 5 9.95 -48.79 9.78
N GLN A 6 8.94 -48.57 10.63
CA GLN A 6 7.62 -48.14 10.21
C GLN A 6 7.64 -46.61 10.13
N THR A 7 7.81 -46.08 8.92
CA THR A 7 7.72 -44.63 8.65
C THR A 7 6.28 -44.19 8.91
N LYS A 8 6.05 -43.51 10.04
CA LYS A 8 4.79 -42.78 10.24
C LYS A 8 4.79 -41.58 9.29
N VAL A 9 4.10 -41.71 8.16
CA VAL A 9 3.69 -40.55 7.37
C VAL A 9 2.71 -39.79 8.23
N VAL A 10 3.16 -38.67 8.80
CA VAL A 10 2.26 -37.72 9.45
C VAL A 10 1.51 -37.05 8.30
N GLU A 11 0.31 -37.54 8.00
CA GLU A 11 -0.65 -36.77 7.20
C GLU A 11 -0.98 -35.52 8.00
N CYS A 12 -0.26 -34.43 7.70
CA CYS A 12 -0.65 -33.11 8.12
C CYS A 12 -1.96 -32.81 7.40
N GLN A 13 -3.08 -33.06 8.08
CA GLN A 13 -4.37 -32.48 7.70
C GLN A 13 -4.22 -30.97 7.81
N LEU A 14 -3.66 -30.34 6.77
CA LEU A 14 -3.63 -28.89 6.61
C LEU A 14 -5.08 -28.46 6.47
N SER A 15 -5.71 -28.14 7.59
CA SER A 15 -6.92 -27.33 7.57
C SER A 15 -6.61 -26.09 6.72
N SER A 16 -7.26 -25.98 5.56
CA SER A 16 -7.13 -24.84 4.66
C SER A 16 -7.26 -23.54 5.46
N MET A 17 -6.16 -22.79 5.63
CA MET A 17 -6.20 -21.51 6.34
C MET A 17 -6.76 -20.45 5.39
N ASN A 18 -7.56 -19.51 5.90
CA ASN A 18 -7.88 -18.33 5.09
C ASN A 18 -6.64 -17.42 4.95
N SER A 19 -6.72 -16.48 4.01
CA SER A 19 -5.62 -15.56 3.68
C SER A 19 -5.16 -14.73 4.90
N ARG A 20 -6.10 -14.22 5.70
CA ARG A 20 -5.83 -13.45 6.93
C ARG A 20 -5.05 -14.26 7.95
N GLU A 21 -5.48 -15.48 8.23
CA GLU A 21 -4.84 -16.37 9.20
C GLU A 21 -3.45 -16.79 8.74
N ARG A 22 -3.32 -17.15 7.45
CA ARG A 22 -2.05 -17.49 6.84
C ARG A 22 -1.01 -16.38 6.99
N VAL A 23 -1.40 -15.13 6.71
CA VAL A 23 -0.51 -13.97 6.86
C VAL A 23 -0.15 -13.74 8.33
N LYS A 24 -1.12 -13.80 9.25
CA LYS A 24 -0.85 -13.64 10.69
C LYS A 24 0.17 -14.66 11.20
N ARG A 25 -0.02 -15.95 10.87
CA ARG A 25 0.91 -17.02 11.26
C ARG A 25 2.28 -16.88 10.63
N ALA A 26 2.37 -16.39 9.39
CA ALA A 26 3.65 -16.10 8.76
C ALA A 26 4.42 -15.00 9.50
N ILE A 27 3.76 -13.88 9.85
CA ILE A 27 4.38 -12.75 10.57
C ILE A 27 4.80 -13.16 11.99
N LEU A 28 4.02 -14.03 12.63
CA LEU A 28 4.29 -14.52 13.99
C LEU A 28 5.21 -15.76 14.03
N PHE A 29 5.73 -16.21 12.88
CA PHE A 29 6.58 -17.41 12.76
C PHE A 29 5.94 -18.69 13.30
N GLN A 30 4.62 -18.85 13.14
CA GLN A 30 3.84 -19.96 13.71
C GLN A 30 3.63 -21.13 12.75
N GLY A 31 4.28 -21.15 11.58
CA GLY A 31 4.08 -22.20 10.57
C GLY A 31 2.70 -22.09 9.90
N PRO A 32 2.53 -21.20 8.90
CA PRO A 32 1.34 -21.19 8.06
C PRO A 32 1.29 -22.43 7.16
N ASP A 33 0.12 -22.74 6.60
CA ASP A 33 -0.06 -23.83 5.63
C ASP A 33 0.72 -23.63 4.30
N ARG A 34 0.98 -22.38 3.91
CA ARG A 34 1.97 -21.98 2.89
C ARG A 34 2.47 -20.55 3.09
N ILE A 35 3.51 -20.16 2.35
CA ILE A 35 4.00 -18.78 2.30
C ILE A 35 2.89 -17.87 1.72
N PRO A 36 2.51 -16.75 2.38
CA PRO A 36 1.60 -15.76 1.82
C PRO A 36 2.13 -15.16 0.50
N ARG A 37 1.23 -14.87 -0.44
CA ARG A 37 1.59 -14.39 -1.78
C ARG A 37 0.89 -13.07 -2.13
N ARG A 38 1.59 -12.26 -2.92
CA ARG A 38 1.07 -11.06 -3.57
C ARG A 38 1.52 -11.10 -5.02
N LEU A 39 0.75 -11.78 -5.86
CA LEU A 39 1.05 -11.98 -7.28
C LEU A 39 -0.10 -11.43 -8.13
N PRO A 40 0.17 -11.02 -9.38
CA PRO A 40 -0.89 -10.61 -10.30
C PRO A 40 -1.81 -11.79 -10.64
N GLU A 41 -3.00 -11.50 -11.17
CA GLU A 41 -3.85 -12.54 -11.74
C GLU A 41 -3.13 -13.28 -12.89
N PRO A 42 -3.36 -14.61 -13.06
CA PRO A 42 -4.31 -15.46 -12.32
C PRO A 42 -3.73 -16.06 -11.02
N PHE A 43 -2.55 -15.63 -10.58
CA PHE A 43 -1.81 -16.26 -9.48
C PHE A 43 -2.33 -15.84 -8.09
N GLY A 44 -3.18 -14.82 -7.99
CA GLY A 44 -3.88 -14.43 -6.78
C GLY A 44 -3.03 -13.80 -5.66
N SER A 45 -3.72 -13.29 -4.64
CA SER A 45 -3.15 -12.54 -3.51
C SER A 45 -3.85 -12.87 -2.18
N ASP A 46 -3.09 -13.00 -1.10
CA ASP A 46 -3.63 -13.10 0.27
C ASP A 46 -3.98 -11.73 0.88
N PHE A 47 -3.64 -10.65 0.19
CA PHE A 47 -3.74 -9.29 0.70
C PHE A 47 -4.90 -8.54 0.05
N LEU A 48 -5.64 -7.80 0.88
CA LEU A 48 -6.57 -6.76 0.46
C LEU A 48 -5.94 -5.41 0.77
N TRP A 49 -5.64 -4.63 -0.26
CA TRP A 49 -5.01 -3.33 -0.10
C TRP A 49 -6.07 -2.24 0.08
N VAL A 50 -5.88 -1.39 1.08
CA VAL A 50 -6.71 -0.21 1.34
C VAL A 50 -5.82 0.97 1.67
N GLY A 51 -6.31 2.19 1.53
CA GLY A 51 -5.54 3.40 1.82
C GLY A 51 -6.44 4.62 1.99
N ALA A 52 -5.82 5.74 2.31
CA ALA A 52 -6.49 7.04 2.28
C ALA A 52 -6.68 7.47 0.82
N GLU A 53 -7.90 7.92 0.50
CA GLU A 53 -8.16 8.63 -0.76
C GLU A 53 -7.69 10.10 -0.65
N PRO A 54 -7.58 10.79 -1.80
CA PRO A 54 -7.31 12.22 -1.82
C PRO A 54 -8.34 13.02 -1.02
N ASP A 55 -7.99 14.24 -0.58
CA ASP A 55 -8.99 15.11 0.05
C ASP A 55 -10.15 15.33 -0.92
N PRO A 56 -11.42 15.12 -0.51
CA PRO A 56 -12.56 15.38 -1.38
C PRO A 56 -12.68 16.85 -1.79
N ASN A 57 -12.11 17.77 -0.99
CA ASN A 57 -12.14 19.21 -1.28
C ASN A 57 -10.88 19.70 -2.00
N TRP A 58 -9.85 18.86 -2.14
CA TRP A 58 -8.64 19.21 -2.85
C TRP A 58 -8.78 18.85 -4.33
N LYS A 59 -8.31 19.76 -5.18
CA LYS A 59 -8.22 19.52 -6.62
C LYS A 59 -6.87 20.00 -7.12
N PRO A 60 -6.18 19.21 -7.94
CA PRO A 60 -4.95 19.65 -8.57
C PRO A 60 -5.25 20.79 -9.55
N LYS A 61 -4.38 21.78 -9.61
CA LYS A 61 -4.40 22.85 -10.62
C LYS A 61 -3.84 22.35 -11.95
N ILE A 62 -2.92 21.37 -11.89
CA ILE A 62 -2.28 20.75 -13.04
C ILE A 62 -2.61 19.27 -13.04
N GLN A 63 -3.24 18.79 -14.11
CA GLN A 63 -3.57 17.37 -14.31
C GLN A 63 -3.54 17.06 -15.80
N THR A 64 -2.42 16.55 -16.28
CA THR A 64 -2.20 16.11 -17.66
C THR A 64 -1.65 14.69 -17.68
N GLU A 65 -1.41 14.13 -18.87
CA GLU A 65 -0.85 12.78 -19.00
C GLU A 65 0.59 12.68 -18.46
N THR A 66 1.37 13.75 -18.62
CA THR A 66 2.80 13.76 -18.30
C THR A 66 3.14 14.67 -17.14
N GLU A 67 2.19 15.44 -16.61
CA GLU A 67 2.43 16.40 -15.52
C GLU A 67 1.21 16.52 -14.61
N TRP A 68 1.41 16.47 -13.29
CA TRP A 68 0.34 16.61 -12.30
C TRP A 68 0.82 17.25 -11.00
N GLU A 69 -0.09 17.89 -10.29
CA GLU A 69 0.11 18.39 -8.93
C GLU A 69 -0.33 17.34 -7.90
N ASP A 70 0.41 17.17 -6.80
CA ASP A 70 -0.03 16.35 -5.65
C ASP A 70 -0.60 17.20 -4.50
N GLU A 71 -1.17 16.57 -3.48
CA GLU A 71 -1.78 17.30 -2.35
C GLU A 71 -0.81 18.17 -1.54
N PHE A 72 0.49 17.92 -1.69
CA PHE A 72 1.52 18.75 -1.09
C PHE A 72 1.87 19.94 -1.99
N ASN A 73 1.19 20.14 -3.11
CA ASN A 73 1.50 21.14 -4.15
C ASN A 73 2.87 20.89 -4.84
N CYS A 74 3.37 19.65 -4.83
CA CYS A 74 4.53 19.27 -5.64
C CYS A 74 4.08 19.02 -7.07
N ILE A 75 4.86 19.48 -8.05
CA ILE A 75 4.61 19.21 -9.47
C ILE A 75 5.46 18.03 -9.90
N TRP A 76 4.78 16.96 -10.32
CA TRP A 76 5.36 15.74 -10.84
C TRP A 76 5.33 15.76 -12.34
N LYS A 77 6.39 15.26 -12.98
CA LYS A 77 6.49 15.17 -14.44
C LYS A 77 7.09 13.85 -14.90
N LYS A 78 6.60 13.35 -16.03
CA LYS A 78 7.18 12.26 -16.82
C LYS A 78 7.94 12.82 -18.01
N LEU A 79 8.95 12.09 -18.48
CA LEU A 79 9.77 12.52 -19.62
C LEU A 79 8.96 12.58 -20.92
N SER A 80 8.03 11.64 -21.11
CA SER A 80 7.20 11.58 -22.32
C SER A 80 5.89 10.81 -22.09
N THR A 81 4.94 11.02 -22.99
CA THR A 81 3.74 10.18 -23.13
C THR A 81 4.17 8.73 -23.38
N GLY A 82 3.61 7.80 -22.61
CA GLY A 82 3.97 6.38 -22.65
C GLY A 82 5.11 5.97 -21.71
N ASP A 83 5.71 6.91 -20.97
CA ASP A 83 6.65 6.58 -19.90
C ASP A 83 5.95 5.80 -18.76
N LYS A 84 6.49 4.61 -18.45
CA LYS A 84 5.99 3.68 -17.43
C LYS A 84 6.51 3.99 -16.03
N THR A 85 7.38 4.99 -15.87
CA THR A 85 7.83 5.44 -14.56
C THR A 85 6.70 6.14 -13.79
N MET A 86 6.93 6.37 -12.50
CA MET A 86 6.07 7.17 -11.64
C MET A 86 6.24 8.68 -11.84
N GLY A 87 7.14 9.11 -12.74
CA GLY A 87 7.57 10.51 -12.86
C GLY A 87 8.56 10.93 -11.77
N GLN A 88 8.97 12.20 -11.84
CA GLN A 88 9.88 12.86 -10.90
C GLN A 88 9.28 14.19 -10.47
N VAL A 89 9.60 14.62 -9.24
CA VAL A 89 9.24 15.96 -8.76
C VAL A 89 10.13 16.97 -9.47
N MET A 90 9.52 17.93 -10.15
CA MET A 90 10.20 18.98 -10.91
C MET A 90 10.03 20.37 -10.29
N ALA A 91 9.01 20.55 -9.47
CA ALA A 91 8.81 21.76 -8.68
C ALA A 91 8.21 21.43 -7.33
N HIS A 92 8.62 22.21 -6.32
CA HIS A 92 8.24 22.02 -4.93
C HIS A 92 7.80 23.36 -4.31
N PRO A 93 6.89 23.33 -3.32
CA PRO A 93 6.31 24.55 -2.75
C PRO A 93 7.22 25.23 -1.71
N LEU A 94 8.16 24.50 -1.08
CA LEU A 94 9.04 25.04 -0.05
C LEU A 94 10.42 25.35 -0.65
N THR A 95 10.51 26.45 -1.40
CA THR A 95 11.79 26.95 -1.93
C THR A 95 12.66 27.61 -0.86
N ASP A 96 12.06 27.98 0.27
CA ASP A 96 12.71 28.55 1.47
C ASP A 96 12.10 27.91 2.73
N TYR A 97 12.93 27.63 3.73
CA TYR A 97 12.51 27.16 5.05
C TYR A 97 11.52 28.10 5.74
N ALA A 98 11.59 29.41 5.49
CA ALA A 98 10.63 30.37 6.05
C ALA A 98 9.18 30.08 5.62
N LEU A 99 8.97 29.41 4.48
CA LEU A 99 7.63 29.06 4.00
C LEU A 99 6.99 27.91 4.79
N LEU A 100 7.80 27.12 5.53
CA LEU A 100 7.31 26.00 6.31
C LEU A 100 6.30 26.42 7.39
N GLU A 101 6.49 27.58 8.02
CA GLU A 101 5.60 28.09 9.07
C GLU A 101 4.18 28.29 8.59
N ASN A 102 4.01 28.64 7.31
CA ASN A 102 2.71 28.93 6.70
C ASN A 102 2.23 27.80 5.77
N PHE A 103 2.98 26.70 5.67
CA PHE A 103 2.68 25.60 4.78
C PHE A 103 1.47 24.81 5.27
N LYS A 104 0.50 24.59 4.38
CA LYS A 104 -0.70 23.81 4.68
C LYS A 104 -0.47 22.35 4.29
N PHE A 105 -0.24 21.52 5.30
CA PHE A 105 -0.14 20.07 5.12
C PHE A 105 -1.50 19.44 4.82
N PRO A 106 -1.55 18.35 4.02
CA PRO A 106 -2.76 17.56 3.84
C PRO A 106 -3.30 17.02 5.16
N ASP A 107 -4.62 17.12 5.35
CA ASP A 107 -5.28 16.64 6.58
C ASP A 107 -5.69 15.17 6.48
N TYR A 108 -4.80 14.28 6.92
CA TYR A 108 -5.07 12.85 7.05
C TYR A 108 -5.93 12.50 8.28
N LYS A 109 -6.38 13.48 9.08
CA LYS A 109 -7.39 13.22 10.13
C LYS A 109 -8.82 13.25 9.57
N ASN A 110 -9.02 13.75 8.36
CA ASN A 110 -10.33 13.79 7.72
C ASN A 110 -10.89 12.35 7.52
N PRO A 111 -11.98 11.96 8.20
CA PRO A 111 -12.53 10.61 8.10
C PRO A 111 -13.06 10.28 6.70
N GLN A 112 -13.46 11.27 5.90
CA GLN A 112 -14.01 11.07 4.55
C GLN A 112 -13.00 10.37 3.63
N ARG A 113 -11.69 10.59 3.83
CA ARG A 113 -10.62 9.91 3.09
C ARG A 113 -10.63 8.40 3.24
N TYR A 114 -11.26 7.88 4.30
CA TYR A 114 -11.24 6.48 4.67
C TYR A 114 -12.56 5.75 4.41
N GLU A 115 -13.61 6.43 3.93
CA GLU A 115 -14.93 5.82 3.68
C GLU A 115 -14.84 4.67 2.66
N LYS A 116 -14.07 4.85 1.59
CA LYS A 116 -13.84 3.80 0.59
C LYS A 116 -13.07 2.62 1.19
N ALA A 117 -12.09 2.87 2.05
CA ALA A 117 -11.37 1.81 2.75
C ALA A 117 -12.31 1.01 3.65
N GLN A 118 -13.18 1.69 4.41
CA GLN A 118 -14.21 1.04 5.24
C GLN A 118 -15.13 0.17 4.39
N LYS A 119 -15.61 0.68 3.24
CA LYS A 119 -16.43 -0.08 2.31
C LYS A 119 -15.71 -1.34 1.81
N ILE A 120 -14.49 -1.21 1.29
CA ILE A 120 -13.69 -2.34 0.79
C ILE A 120 -13.46 -3.39 1.88
N ILE A 121 -13.17 -2.98 3.12
CA ILE A 121 -12.99 -3.88 4.25
C ILE A 121 -14.29 -4.62 4.57
N SER A 122 -15.43 -3.92 4.56
CA SER A 122 -16.74 -4.53 4.83
C SER A 122 -17.14 -5.59 3.80
N GLU A 123 -16.64 -5.46 2.57
CA GLU A 123 -16.91 -6.37 1.45
C GLU A 123 -15.89 -7.54 1.36
N ASN A 124 -14.94 -7.65 2.30
CA ASN A 124 -13.87 -8.65 2.32
C ASN A 124 -14.36 -10.08 2.71
N LYS A 125 -15.20 -10.69 1.88
CA LYS A 125 -15.77 -12.03 2.09
C LYS A 125 -14.75 -13.17 2.03
N GLU A 126 -13.64 -12.96 1.33
CA GLU A 126 -12.56 -13.93 1.17
C GLU A 126 -11.58 -13.96 2.35
N GLU A 127 -11.84 -13.17 3.40
CA GLU A 127 -11.00 -13.12 4.59
C GLU A 127 -9.53 -12.83 4.22
N LYS A 128 -9.29 -11.90 3.29
CA LYS A 128 -7.94 -11.43 2.95
C LYS A 128 -7.34 -10.63 4.10
N PHE A 129 -6.01 -10.68 4.23
CA PHE A 129 -5.30 -9.84 5.18
C PHE A 129 -5.35 -8.38 4.71
N VAL A 130 -5.97 -7.52 5.52
CA VAL A 130 -6.10 -6.10 5.19
C VAL A 130 -4.76 -5.41 5.42
N LEU A 131 -4.21 -4.84 4.35
CA LEU A 131 -2.99 -4.06 4.38
C LEU A 131 -3.32 -2.60 4.09
N ALA A 132 -3.30 -1.77 5.13
CA ALA A 132 -3.52 -0.34 5.01
C ALA A 132 -2.23 0.38 4.60
N GLY A 133 -2.23 0.97 3.42
CA GLY A 133 -1.16 1.83 2.94
C GLY A 133 -1.21 3.19 3.64
N ILE A 134 -0.07 3.61 4.19
CA ILE A 134 0.15 4.99 4.60
C ILE A 134 0.78 5.72 3.41
N PRO A 135 0.20 6.84 2.96
CA PRO A 135 0.72 7.59 1.82
C PRO A 135 2.08 8.23 2.18
N PHE A 136 3.14 7.54 1.80
CA PHE A 136 4.56 7.94 1.82
C PHE A 136 5.19 8.27 3.18
N SER A 137 6.49 7.96 3.30
CA SER A 137 7.28 8.29 4.49
C SER A 137 7.59 9.79 4.55
N ILE A 138 7.73 10.32 5.77
CA ILE A 138 8.12 11.71 6.00
C ILE A 138 9.46 12.03 5.33
N ILE A 139 10.39 11.08 5.26
CA ILE A 139 11.70 11.27 4.61
C ILE A 139 11.55 11.56 3.11
N HIS A 140 10.71 10.80 2.40
CA HIS A 140 10.46 11.08 0.97
C HIS A 140 9.79 12.45 0.79
N ARG A 141 8.91 12.86 1.72
CA ARG A 141 8.29 14.18 1.68
C ARG A 141 9.26 15.32 1.94
N LEU A 142 10.19 15.16 2.88
CA LEU A 142 11.25 16.14 3.11
C LEU A 142 12.08 16.35 1.84
N GLN A 143 12.46 15.27 1.16
CA GLN A 143 13.19 15.38 -0.10
C GLN A 143 12.38 16.17 -1.14
N TYR A 144 11.15 15.73 -1.45
CA TYR A 144 10.33 16.35 -2.49
C TYR A 144 9.89 17.79 -2.20
N LEU A 145 9.78 18.16 -0.93
CA LEU A 145 9.37 19.51 -0.56
C LEU A 145 10.53 20.51 -0.64
N MET A 146 11.79 20.05 -0.59
CA MET A 146 12.96 20.91 -0.42
C MET A 146 14.01 20.79 -1.54
N ILE A 147 13.96 19.74 -2.37
CA ILE A 147 14.93 19.40 -3.41
C ILE A 147 14.19 18.89 -4.66
#